data_AF-A0A5M3X0H9-F1
#
_entry.id   AF-A0A5M3X0H9-F1
#
_cell.length_a   1.000
_cell.length_b   1.000
_cell.length_c   1.000
_cell.angle_alpha   90.00
_cell.angle_beta   90.00
_cell.angle_gamma   90.00
#
_symmetry.space_group_name_H-M   'P 1'
#
loop_
_entity.id
_entity.type
_entity.pdbx_description
1 polymer ?
#
loop_
_entity_poly.entity_id
_entity_poly.type
_entity_poly.pdbx_seq_one_letter_code
_entity_poly.pdbx_strand_id
1 'polypeptide(L)'
;MEPIPPVMIYGADVSHVVTEEGVAYLYKASGLAERREALAERREALAERREALAAIAGATPVGRGLDERRVEALRRDGLVALPEDLKVDVRKAKRSLLAARSIEDLVDWSGGLYDPPARFRTW
;
A
#
# COMPACT_ATOMS: atom_id res chain seq x y z
N MET A 1 -24.25 9.52 23.82
CA MET A 1 -23.06 8.80 23.33
C MET A 1 -22.95 9.15 21.86
N GLU A 2 -21.85 9.76 21.44
CA GLU A 2 -21.67 10.17 20.04
C GLU A 2 -21.55 8.92 19.15
N PRO A 3 -22.18 8.88 17.97
CA PRO A 3 -22.15 7.69 17.12
C PRO A 3 -20.73 7.45 16.58
N ILE A 4 -20.29 6.19 16.63
CA ILE A 4 -18.98 5.79 16.11
C ILE A 4 -19.04 5.85 14.57
N PRO A 5 -18.07 6.51 13.90
CA PRO A 5 -18.01 6.52 12.44
C PRO A 5 -17.87 5.11 11.85
N PRO A 6 -18.49 4.82 10.69
CA PRO A 6 -18.40 3.52 10.04
C PRO A 6 -17.04 3.34 9.34
N VAL A 7 -16.02 3.00 10.12
CA VAL A 7 -14.67 2.72 9.63
C VAL A 7 -14.61 1.28 9.09
N MET A 8 -14.26 1.12 7.80
CA MET A 8 -14.15 -0.21 7.18
C MET A 8 -12.96 -1.01 7.71
N ILE A 9 -11.79 -0.38 7.82
CA ILE A 9 -10.57 -0.97 8.39
C ILE A 9 -9.92 0.08 9.28
N TYR A 10 -9.70 -0.26 10.55
CA TYR A 10 -8.99 0.65 11.44
C TYR A 10 -7.53 0.73 11.07
N GLY A 11 -6.99 1.95 11.08
CA GLY A 11 -5.57 2.15 10.78
C GLY A 11 -4.62 1.38 11.70
N ALA A 12 -5.05 0.96 12.89
CA ALA A 12 -4.25 0.10 13.79
C ALA A 12 -4.09 -1.33 13.27
N ASP A 13 -5.05 -1.85 12.51
CA ASP A 13 -5.08 -3.22 11.97
C ASP A 13 -4.38 -3.33 10.61
N VAL A 14 -3.90 -2.21 10.07
CA VAL A 14 -3.19 -2.16 8.79
C VAL A 14 -1.71 -2.43 8.99
N SER A 15 -1.19 -3.46 8.32
CA SER A 15 0.23 -3.81 8.32
C SER A 15 1.00 -3.15 7.17
N HIS A 16 0.36 -2.98 6.01
CA HIS A 16 0.95 -2.42 4.80
C HIS A 16 -0.02 -1.47 4.12
N VAL A 17 0.51 -0.37 3.60
CA VAL A 17 -0.21 0.46 2.62
C VAL A 17 0.64 0.55 1.36
N VAL A 18 -0.01 0.35 0.22
CA VAL A 18 0.63 0.34 -1.10
C VAL A 18 -0.06 1.39 -1.98
N THR A 19 0.74 2.24 -2.61
CA THR A 19 0.34 3.21 -3.61
C THR A 19 1.24 3.06 -4.84
N GLU A 20 0.98 3.87 -5.88
CA GLU A 20 1.88 4.01 -7.02
C GLU A 20 3.25 4.60 -6.64
N GLU A 21 3.32 5.34 -5.52
CA GLU A 21 4.55 5.97 -5.01
C GLU A 21 5.42 4.96 -4.24
N GLY A 22 4.83 3.95 -3.60
CA GLY A 22 5.60 2.95 -2.86
C GLY A 22 4.79 2.16 -1.82
N VAL A 23 5.51 1.56 -0.88
CA VAL A 23 4.98 0.73 0.20
C VAL A 23 5.37 1.31 1.56
N ALA A 24 4.40 1.49 2.46
CA ALA A 24 4.65 1.75 3.88
C ALA A 24 4.43 0.47 4.70
N TYR A 25 5.47 0.04 5.41
CA TYR A 25 5.49 -1.15 6.28
C TYR A 25 5.06 -0.79 7.71
N LEU A 26 3.79 -0.45 7.90
CA LEU A 26 3.28 0.08 9.16
C LEU A 26 3.45 -0.86 10.36
N TYR A 27 3.51 -2.18 10.13
CA TYR A 27 3.80 -3.14 11.20
C TYR A 27 5.18 -2.93 11.86
N LYS A 28 6.15 -2.36 11.13
CA LYS A 28 7.49 -2.07 11.66
C LYS A 28 7.49 -0.88 12.60
N ALA A 29 6.64 0.11 12.32
CA ALA A 29 6.39 1.24 13.23
C ALA A 29 5.69 0.79 14.54
N SER A 30 5.15 -0.44 14.56
CA SER A 30 4.59 -1.09 15.75
C SER A 30 5.61 -1.91 16.54
N GLY A 31 6.79 -2.20 15.97
CA GLY A 31 7.79 -3.15 16.51
C GLY A 31 8.43 -2.74 17.83
N LEU A 32 8.20 -1.51 18.29
CA LEU A 32 8.53 -1.06 19.64
C LEU A 32 7.33 -1.09 20.60
N ALA A 33 6.08 -1.07 20.10
CA ALA A 33 4.88 -0.93 20.91
C ALA A 33 4.36 -2.24 21.52
N GLU A 34 4.65 -3.41 20.93
CA GLU A 34 4.23 -4.71 21.49
C GLU A 34 4.83 -5.02 22.88
N ARG A 35 5.81 -4.23 23.34
CA ARG A 35 6.45 -4.37 24.68
C ARG A 35 6.21 -3.19 25.62
N ARG A 36 5.37 -2.21 25.28
CA ARG A 36 5.45 -0.87 25.87
C ARG A 36 4.11 -0.34 26.38
N GLU A 37 3.99 -0.26 27.72
CA GLU A 37 2.81 0.19 28.46
C GLU A 37 2.62 1.72 28.51
N ALA A 38 3.59 2.53 28.04
CA ALA A 38 3.59 3.98 28.21
C ALA A 38 2.93 4.77 27.05
N LEU A 39 2.11 5.77 27.41
CA LEU A 39 1.37 6.64 26.47
C LEU A 39 2.27 7.45 25.52
N ALA A 40 3.48 7.83 25.96
CA ALA A 40 4.43 8.60 25.15
C ALA A 40 4.94 7.79 23.95
N GLU A 41 5.26 6.52 24.17
CA GLU A 41 5.82 5.62 23.16
C GLU A 41 4.75 5.26 22.11
N ARG A 42 3.48 5.16 22.51
CA ARG A 42 2.36 4.99 21.57
C ARG A 42 2.17 6.20 20.65
N ARG A 43 2.43 7.42 21.14
CA ARG A 43 2.35 8.64 20.31
C ARG A 43 3.44 8.68 19.26
N GLU A 44 4.65 8.28 19.62
CA GLU A 44 5.79 8.20 18.71
C GLU A 44 5.53 7.16 17.60
N ALA A 45 5.10 5.95 17.96
CA ALA A 45 4.72 4.92 16.98
C ALA A 45 3.61 5.40 16.01
N LEU A 46 2.60 6.13 16.52
CA LEU A 46 1.57 6.72 15.68
C LEU A 46 2.09 7.85 14.77
N ALA A 47 3.06 8.64 15.24
CA ALA A 47 3.70 9.67 14.42
C ALA A 47 4.50 9.02 13.28
N GLU A 48 5.28 7.99 13.57
CA GLU A 48 6.07 7.26 12.57
C GLU A 48 5.18 6.57 11.53
N ARG A 49 4.06 5.97 11.95
CA ARG A 49 3.04 5.45 11.02
C ARG A 49 2.49 6.54 10.09
N ARG A 50 2.21 7.74 10.62
CA ARG A 50 1.71 8.87 9.81
C ARG A 50 2.75 9.37 8.83
N GLU A 51 4.02 9.43 9.23
CA GLU A 51 5.11 9.84 8.35
C GLU A 51 5.38 8.81 7.26
N ALA A 52 5.37 7.51 7.58
CA ALA A 52 5.47 6.45 6.58
C ALA A 52 4.31 6.50 5.58
N LEU A 53 3.08 6.76 6.04
CA LEU A 53 1.92 6.99 5.16
C LEU A 53 2.11 8.22 4.28
N ALA A 54 2.53 9.35 4.86
CA ALA A 54 2.76 10.58 4.11
C ALA A 54 3.82 10.40 3.02
N ALA A 55 4.88 9.64 3.31
CA ALA A 55 5.97 9.37 2.36
C ALA A 55 5.52 8.66 1.08
N ILE A 56 4.41 7.91 1.13
CA ILE A 56 3.86 7.17 -0.03
C ILE A 56 2.50 7.74 -0.48
N ALA A 57 2.10 8.91 -0.01
CA ALA A 57 0.80 9.51 -0.32
C ALA A 57 0.85 10.56 -1.46
N GLY A 58 1.98 10.72 -2.14
CA GLY A 58 2.13 11.60 -3.31
C GLY A 58 1.70 13.05 -3.05
N ALA A 59 1.09 13.70 -4.03
CA ALA A 59 0.67 15.10 -3.95
C ALA A 59 -0.64 15.36 -3.17
N THR A 60 -1.12 14.38 -2.40
CA THR A 60 -2.35 14.49 -1.59
C THR A 60 -2.15 15.39 -0.37
N PRO A 61 -3.22 15.88 0.28
CA PRO A 61 -3.09 16.65 1.52
C PRO A 61 -2.32 15.92 2.64
N VAL A 62 -2.33 14.58 2.64
CA VAL A 62 -1.57 13.76 3.61
C VAL A 62 -0.08 13.69 3.24
N GLY A 63 0.24 13.59 1.95
CA GLY A 63 1.62 13.51 1.48
C GLY A 63 2.34 14.86 1.41
N ARG A 64 1.60 15.97 1.30
CA ARG A 64 2.18 17.32 1.27
C ARG A 64 2.88 17.65 2.59
N GLY A 65 4.09 18.20 2.48
CA GLY A 65 4.83 18.78 3.60
C GLY A 65 5.79 17.84 4.31
N LEU A 66 5.92 16.58 3.85
CA LEU A 66 6.98 15.71 4.33
C LEU A 66 8.32 16.09 3.66
N ASP A 67 9.35 16.28 4.48
CA ASP A 67 10.70 16.59 4.03
C ASP A 67 11.33 15.39 3.31
N GLU A 68 12.00 15.62 2.19
CA GLU A 68 12.72 14.59 1.42
C GLU A 68 13.74 13.85 2.27
N ARG A 69 14.41 14.55 3.20
CA ARG A 69 15.36 13.90 4.13
C ARG A 69 14.67 12.92 5.06
N ARG A 70 13.42 13.21 5.45
CA ARG A 70 12.63 12.30 6.28
C ARG A 70 12.21 11.08 5.49
N VAL A 71 11.80 11.25 4.23
CA VAL A 71 11.50 10.13 3.32
C VAL A 71 12.73 9.21 3.19
N GLU A 72 13.91 9.77 2.97
CA GLU A 72 15.14 8.99 2.83
C GLU A 72 15.52 8.24 4.13
N ALA A 73 15.28 8.84 5.30
CA ALA A 73 15.44 8.15 6.57
C ALA A 73 14.47 6.96 6.70
N LEU A 74 13.19 7.15 6.38
CA LEU A 74 12.19 6.09 6.43
C LEU A 74 12.50 4.94 5.45
N ARG A 75 13.07 5.26 4.28
CA ARG A 75 13.55 4.25 3.32
C ARG A 75 14.71 3.44 3.87
N ARG A 76 15.71 4.13 4.43
CA ARG A 76 16.89 3.50 5.06
C ARG A 76 16.52 2.61 6.23
N ASP A 77 15.58 3.04 7.05
CA ASP A 77 15.08 2.30 8.20
C ASP A 77 14.13 1.15 7.77
N GLY A 78 13.80 1.07 6.47
CA GLY A 78 12.97 0.04 5.89
C GLY A 78 11.49 0.14 6.26
N LEU A 79 11.05 1.31 6.74
CA LEU A 79 9.64 1.63 6.98
C LEU A 79 8.91 1.97 5.68
N VAL A 80 9.64 2.49 4.70
CA VAL A 80 9.14 2.80 3.35
C VAL A 80 10.00 2.08 2.32
N ALA A 81 9.39 1.63 1.23
CA ALA A 81 10.11 1.23 0.03
C ALA A 81 9.47 1.89 -1.19
N LEU A 82 10.27 2.63 -1.95
CA LEU A 82 9.90 3.12 -3.27
C LEU A 82 10.15 2.03 -4.33
N PRO A 83 9.59 2.13 -5.55
CA PRO A 83 9.77 1.12 -6.60
C PRO A 83 11.24 0.74 -6.85
N GLU A 84 12.15 1.71 -6.83
CA GLU A 84 13.59 1.49 -7.01
C GLU A 84 14.23 0.65 -5.89
N ASP A 85 13.74 0.77 -4.65
CA ASP A 85 14.21 -0.04 -3.51
C ASP A 85 13.82 -1.51 -3.70
N LEU A 86 12.71 -1.74 -4.41
CA LEU A 86 12.22 -3.05 -4.80
C LEU A 86 12.79 -3.54 -6.14
N LYS A 87 13.69 -2.77 -6.77
CA LYS A 87 14.26 -3.04 -8.09
C LYS A 87 13.19 -3.11 -9.20
N VAL A 88 12.11 -2.37 -9.03
CA VAL A 88 11.01 -2.24 -10.00
C VAL A 88 11.21 -0.99 -10.84
N ASP A 89 11.40 -1.16 -12.15
CA ASP A 89 11.37 -0.05 -13.11
C ASP A 89 9.92 0.23 -13.51
N VAL A 90 9.35 1.31 -13.00
CA VAL A 90 7.95 1.72 -13.24
C VAL A 90 7.62 1.86 -14.73
N ARG A 91 8.60 2.17 -15.58
CA ARG A 91 8.40 2.30 -17.05
C ARG A 91 8.12 0.96 -17.71
N LYS A 92 8.45 -0.16 -17.06
CA LYS A 92 8.18 -1.52 -17.53
C LYS A 92 6.83 -2.05 -17.08
N ALA A 93 6.14 -1.38 -16.15
CA ALA A 93 4.81 -1.76 -15.67
C ALA A 93 3.74 -1.49 -16.75
N LYS A 94 3.67 -2.38 -17.75
CA LYS A 94 2.76 -2.27 -18.90
C LYS A 94 1.81 -3.47 -18.95
N ARG A 95 0.67 -3.32 -19.64
CA ARG A 95 -0.31 -4.40 -19.89
C ARG A 95 0.30 -5.65 -20.54
N SER A 96 1.44 -5.53 -21.21
CA SER A 96 2.20 -6.66 -21.76
C SER A 96 2.72 -7.64 -20.71
N LEU A 97 2.74 -7.27 -19.43
CA LEU A 97 3.10 -8.17 -18.32
C LEU A 97 1.94 -9.07 -17.87
N LEU A 98 0.70 -8.78 -18.29
CA LEU A 98 -0.45 -9.62 -17.95
C LEU A 98 -0.41 -10.93 -18.74
N ALA A 99 -0.56 -12.07 -18.06
CA ALA A 99 -0.59 -13.40 -18.68
C ALA A 99 -1.79 -13.58 -19.64
N ALA A 100 -2.93 -12.97 -19.28
CA ALA A 100 -4.12 -12.84 -20.10
C ALA A 100 -4.51 -11.35 -20.15
N ARG A 101 -4.77 -10.83 -21.35
CA ARG A 101 -5.02 -9.40 -21.60
C ARG A 101 -6.49 -9.10 -21.88
N SER A 102 -7.31 -10.14 -22.06
CA SER A 102 -8.75 -10.06 -22.25
C SER A 102 -9.48 -11.25 -21.59
N ILE A 103 -10.82 -11.24 -21.66
CA ILE A 103 -11.65 -12.34 -21.14
C ILE A 103 -11.52 -13.57 -22.04
N GLU A 104 -11.41 -13.36 -23.35
CA GLU A 104 -11.15 -14.40 -24.35
C GLU A 104 -9.85 -15.13 -24.03
N ASP A 105 -8.77 -14.38 -23.74
CA ASP A 105 -7.50 -14.98 -23.29
C ASP A 105 -7.72 -15.87 -22.04
N LEU A 106 -8.56 -15.45 -21.08
CA LEU A 106 -8.86 -16.28 -19.90
C LEU A 106 -9.63 -17.55 -20.22
N VAL A 107 -10.57 -17.50 -21.19
CA VAL A 107 -11.29 -18.70 -21.67
C VAL A 107 -10.31 -19.67 -22.32
N ASP A 108 -9.44 -19.18 -23.19
CA ASP A 108 -8.42 -20.00 -23.87
C ASP A 108 -7.44 -20.62 -22.86
N TRP A 109 -6.96 -19.83 -21.90
CA TRP A 109 -6.10 -20.32 -20.80
C TRP A 109 -6.78 -21.39 -19.95
N SER A 110 -8.11 -21.30 -19.78
CA SER A 110 -8.88 -22.29 -19.04
C SER A 110 -9.15 -23.58 -19.84
N GLY A 111 -8.81 -23.64 -21.13
CA GLY A 111 -9.20 -24.72 -22.02
C GLY A 111 -10.72 -24.81 -22.24
N GLY A 112 -11.42 -23.68 -22.17
CA GLY A 112 -12.88 -23.60 -22.27
C GLY A 112 -13.65 -23.94 -20.98
N LEU A 113 -12.97 -24.15 -19.85
CA LEU A 113 -13.62 -24.44 -18.56
C LEU A 113 -14.23 -23.19 -17.92
N TYR A 114 -13.69 -22.02 -18.22
CA TYR A 114 -14.26 -20.74 -17.76
C TYR A 114 -15.37 -20.30 -18.73
N ASP A 115 -16.61 -20.25 -18.24
CA ASP A 115 -17.75 -19.69 -18.97
C ASP A 115 -18.10 -18.29 -18.45
N PRO A 116 -17.64 -17.20 -19.08
CA PRO A 116 -17.88 -15.85 -18.60
C PRO A 116 -19.36 -15.46 -18.75
N PRO A 117 -19.94 -14.70 -17.79
CA PRO A 117 -21.26 -14.12 -17.92
C PRO A 117 -21.42 -13.29 -19.19
N ALA A 118 -22.65 -13.23 -19.74
CA ALA A 118 -22.95 -12.58 -21.01
C ALA A 118 -22.40 -11.14 -21.14
N ARG A 119 -22.38 -10.37 -20.05
CA ARG A 119 -21.85 -8.99 -20.04
C ARG A 119 -20.35 -8.88 -20.38
N PHE A 120 -19.61 -9.99 -20.36
CA PHE A 120 -18.18 -10.06 -20.63
C PHE A 120 -17.85 -10.85 -21.89
N ARG A 121 -18.85 -11.41 -22.59
CA ARG A 121 -18.65 -12.02 -23.90
C ARG A 121 -18.69 -10.92 -24.95
N THR A 122 -17.55 -10.65 -25.59
CA THR A 122 -17.42 -9.59 -26.62
C THR A 122 -17.33 -10.13 -28.04
N TRP A 123 -17.62 -11.41 -28.21
CA TRP A 123 -17.63 -12.16 -29.47
C TRP A 123 -19.01 -12.74 -29.77
#